data_AF-A0AB34NXP3-F1
#
_entry.id   AF-A0AB34NXP3-F1
#
_cell.length_a   1.000
_cell.length_b   1.000
_cell.length_c   1.000
_cell.angle_alpha   90.00
_cell.angle_beta   90.00
_cell.angle_gamma   90.00
#
_symmetry.space_group_name_H-M   'P 1'
#
loop_
_entity.id
_entity.type
_entity.pdbx_description
1 polymer ?
#
loop_
_entity_poly.entity_id
_entity_poly.type
_entity_poly.pdbx_seq_one_letter_code
_entity_poly.pdbx_strand_id
1 'polypeptide(L)'
;MSKKRIRNITKPKQNISQPKHKDFSDRFYIDFTQYPHWIDSINEKYFVNSLKDQNEAAKKFYFIISKIFPDLEEMGKDIFTSKYQHCHKIEGDKLITAKKIIKKIDNLDIGEDVNLWQISAKNARNVRIVGSMVTSDMFIFYPLFIDYHHFLYSSKKYNQRDFKNNKFFPQEEYK
;
A
#
# COMPACT_ATOMS: atom_id res chain seq x y z
N MET A 1 43.45 12.95 -60.20
CA MET A 1 43.65 13.90 -59.09
C MET A 1 43.24 13.22 -57.79
N SER A 2 44.14 13.12 -56.81
CA SER A 2 43.91 12.41 -55.54
C SER A 2 43.13 13.27 -54.54
N LYS A 3 42.04 12.74 -53.96
CA LYS A 3 41.23 13.43 -52.94
C LYS A 3 42.01 13.54 -51.63
N LYS A 4 42.34 14.77 -51.22
CA LYS A 4 43.04 15.07 -49.98
C LYS A 4 42.13 14.72 -48.78
N ARG A 5 42.53 13.75 -47.96
CA ARG A 5 41.78 13.30 -46.78
C ARG A 5 42.03 14.28 -45.63
N ILE A 6 40.99 15.00 -45.20
CA ILE A 6 41.06 15.95 -44.08
C ILE A 6 41.13 15.14 -42.78
N ARG A 7 42.19 15.35 -41.98
CA ARG A 7 42.34 14.74 -40.65
C ARG A 7 41.76 15.69 -39.61
N ASN A 8 40.68 15.25 -38.95
CA ASN A 8 40.16 15.93 -37.76
C ASN A 8 41.13 15.70 -36.59
N ILE A 9 41.79 16.77 -36.14
CA ILE A 9 42.80 16.77 -35.07
C ILE A 9 42.20 17.05 -33.68
N THR A 10 40.95 17.48 -33.62
CA THR A 10 40.22 17.75 -32.39
C THR A 10 39.47 16.49 -31.95
N LYS A 11 40.00 15.80 -30.94
CA LYS A 11 39.22 14.83 -30.16
C LYS A 11 38.34 15.59 -29.16
N PRO A 12 37.04 15.28 -29.02
CA PRO A 12 36.21 15.88 -27.99
C PRO A 12 36.82 15.57 -26.61
N LYS A 13 37.04 16.61 -25.80
CA LYS A 13 37.72 16.49 -24.50
C LYS A 13 36.89 15.79 -23.42
N GLN A 14 35.58 15.68 -23.61
CA GLN A 14 34.68 15.04 -22.65
C GLN A 14 33.57 14.31 -23.39
N ASN A 15 33.32 13.06 -22.99
CA ASN A 15 32.07 12.39 -23.27
C ASN A 15 30.97 13.15 -22.51
N ILE A 16 29.99 13.70 -23.22
CA ILE A 16 28.77 14.19 -22.59
C ILE A 16 28.04 12.95 -22.08
N SER A 17 28.23 12.58 -20.81
CA SER A 17 27.34 11.63 -20.17
C SER A 17 26.00 12.34 -20.03
N GLN A 18 24.96 11.82 -20.68
CA GLN A 18 23.62 12.24 -20.28
C GLN A 18 23.49 12.04 -18.77
N PRO A 19 22.93 13.01 -18.02
CA PRO A 19 22.62 12.78 -16.62
C PRO A 19 21.82 11.48 -16.59
N LYS A 20 22.24 10.51 -15.77
CA LYS A 20 21.50 9.26 -15.59
C LYS A 20 20.05 9.67 -15.34
N HIS A 21 19.16 9.42 -16.32
CA HIS A 21 17.74 9.54 -16.06
C HIS A 21 17.50 8.70 -14.81
N LYS A 22 16.97 9.32 -13.75
CA LYS A 22 16.58 8.56 -12.56
C LYS A 22 15.61 7.52 -13.06
N ASP A 23 15.99 6.26 -13.01
CA ASP A 23 15.10 5.17 -13.36
C ASP A 23 13.97 5.17 -12.32
N PHE A 24 12.76 5.51 -12.74
CA PHE A 24 11.60 5.58 -11.86
C PHE A 24 10.92 4.20 -11.75
N SER A 25 11.41 3.19 -12.47
CA SER A 25 10.84 1.82 -12.47
C SER A 25 10.93 1.10 -11.11
N ASP A 26 11.74 1.62 -10.19
CA ASP A 26 11.84 1.13 -8.82
C ASP A 26 10.90 1.85 -7.84
N ARG A 27 10.16 2.87 -8.28
CA ARG A 27 9.32 3.67 -7.38
C ARG A 27 7.95 3.05 -7.15
N PHE A 28 7.52 3.24 -5.91
CA PHE A 28 6.18 2.91 -5.47
C PHE A 28 5.27 4.12 -5.63
N TYR A 29 4.12 3.92 -6.25
CA TYR A 29 3.06 4.91 -6.36
C TYR A 29 1.88 4.43 -5.53
N ILE A 30 1.27 5.36 -4.80
CA ILE A 30 0.02 5.11 -4.10
C ILE A 30 -1.03 5.98 -4.75
N ASP A 31 -2.07 5.35 -5.30
CA ASP A 31 -3.17 6.05 -5.96
C ASP A 31 -4.37 6.09 -5.02
N PHE A 32 -4.63 7.26 -4.45
CA PHE A 32 -5.77 7.50 -3.56
C PHE A 32 -7.06 7.92 -4.30
N THR A 33 -7.02 8.03 -5.63
CA THR A 33 -8.11 8.62 -6.43
C THR A 33 -9.14 7.60 -6.89
N GLN A 34 -8.70 6.36 -7.15
CA GLN A 34 -9.59 5.32 -7.70
C GLN A 34 -10.55 4.73 -6.66
N TYR A 35 -10.15 4.66 -5.39
CA TYR A 35 -10.94 4.08 -4.30
C TYR A 35 -10.96 5.04 -3.10
N PRO A 36 -11.79 6.09 -3.13
CA PRO A 36 -11.73 7.18 -2.14
C PRO A 36 -12.20 6.75 -0.74
N HIS A 37 -12.92 5.63 -0.60
CA HIS A 37 -13.44 5.14 0.67
C HIS A 37 -12.44 4.27 1.46
N TRP A 38 -11.17 4.21 1.05
CA TRP A 38 -10.15 3.36 1.69
C TRP A 38 -9.88 3.66 3.17
N ILE A 39 -10.28 4.86 3.65
CA ILE A 39 -10.21 5.25 5.06
C ILE A 39 -11.52 5.04 5.84
N ASP A 40 -12.60 4.66 5.15
CA ASP A 40 -13.91 4.44 5.76
C ASP A 40 -13.87 3.20 6.66
N SER A 41 -14.64 3.27 7.75
CA SER A 41 -14.74 2.19 8.72
C SER A 41 -16.05 1.41 8.59
N ILE A 42 -16.01 0.12 8.89
CA ILE A 42 -17.16 -0.78 9.02
C ILE A 42 -17.08 -1.51 10.36
N ASN A 43 -18.24 -1.96 10.83
CA ASN A 43 -18.37 -2.80 12.01
C ASN A 43 -19.28 -3.96 11.68
N GLU A 44 -18.68 -5.06 11.22
CA GLU A 44 -19.35 -6.26 10.77
C GLU A 44 -18.92 -7.45 11.62
N LYS A 45 -19.75 -8.49 11.70
CA LYS A 45 -19.46 -9.70 12.49
C LYS A 45 -18.11 -10.35 12.13
N TYR A 46 -17.69 -10.23 10.87
CA TYR A 46 -16.46 -10.84 10.35
C TYR A 46 -15.27 -9.88 10.33
N PHE A 47 -15.49 -8.58 10.50
CA PHE A 47 -14.42 -7.58 10.46
C PHE A 47 -14.87 -6.26 11.08
N VAL A 48 -13.99 -5.67 11.88
CA VAL A 48 -14.22 -4.37 12.49
C VAL A 48 -12.95 -3.55 12.30
N ASN A 49 -13.08 -2.37 11.71
CA ASN A 49 -12.04 -1.35 11.70
C ASN A 49 -12.58 0.00 12.25
N SER A 50 -13.76 0.03 12.86
CA SER A 50 -14.17 1.20 13.65
C SER A 50 -13.18 1.47 14.78
N LEU A 51 -13.10 2.73 15.18
CA LEU A 51 -12.14 3.23 16.16
C LEU A 51 -12.87 3.61 17.45
N LYS A 52 -12.10 3.85 18.52
CA LYS A 52 -12.63 4.27 19.81
C LYS A 52 -13.17 5.70 19.74
N ASP A 53 -12.38 6.61 19.20
CA ASP A 53 -12.63 8.05 19.18
C ASP A 53 -11.77 8.77 18.12
N GLN A 54 -12.00 10.08 17.94
CA GLN A 54 -11.26 10.96 17.03
C GLN A 54 -9.73 10.93 17.29
N ASN A 55 -9.31 10.81 18.55
CA ASN A 55 -7.90 10.80 18.92
C ASN A 55 -7.21 9.48 18.52
N GLU A 56 -7.90 8.33 18.66
CA GLU A 56 -7.41 7.08 18.09
C GLU A 56 -7.30 7.18 16.57
N ALA A 57 -8.31 7.74 15.89
CA ALA A 57 -8.28 7.96 14.45
C ALA A 57 -7.06 8.79 14.01
N ALA A 58 -6.85 9.95 14.65
CA ALA A 58 -5.72 10.82 14.35
C ALA A 58 -4.36 10.12 14.56
N LYS A 59 -4.19 9.37 15.66
CA LYS A 59 -2.96 8.62 15.94
C LYS A 59 -2.69 7.54 14.90
N LYS A 60 -3.73 6.79 14.51
CA LYS A 60 -3.62 5.70 13.54
C LYS A 60 -3.34 6.24 12.14
N PHE A 61 -3.99 7.33 11.75
CA PHE A 61 -3.73 8.00 10.48
C PHE A 61 -2.34 8.62 10.44
N TYR A 62 -1.92 9.32 11.51
CA TYR A 62 -0.56 9.82 11.64
C TYR A 62 0.48 8.70 11.49
N PHE A 63 0.22 7.53 12.07
CA PHE A 63 1.09 6.36 11.92
C PHE A 63 1.19 5.88 10.46
N ILE A 64 0.08 5.87 9.71
CA ILE A 64 0.10 5.52 8.28
C ILE A 64 1.03 6.46 7.51
N ILE A 65 0.80 7.77 7.66
CA ILE A 65 1.55 8.78 6.92
C ILE A 65 3.03 8.84 7.34
N SER A 66 3.32 8.76 8.63
CA SER A 66 4.68 8.96 9.16
C SER A 66 5.53 7.68 9.22
N LYS A 67 4.92 6.50 9.07
CA LYS A 67 5.62 5.21 9.16
C LYS A 67 5.35 4.30 7.98
N ILE A 68 4.09 3.98 7.68
CA ILE A 68 3.78 2.96 6.65
C ILE A 68 4.24 3.44 5.28
N PHE A 69 3.88 4.66 4.86
CA PHE A 69 4.25 5.13 3.52
C PHE A 69 5.76 5.35 3.34
N PRO A 70 6.49 5.98 4.28
CA PRO A 70 7.94 6.06 4.18
C PRO A 70 8.62 4.68 4.15
N ASP A 71 8.17 3.74 4.99
CA ASP A 71 8.71 2.38 4.99
C ASP A 71 8.43 1.70 3.64
N LEU A 72 7.24 1.87 3.05
CA LEU A 72 6.88 1.28 1.76
C LEU A 72 7.81 1.77 0.64
N GLU A 73 8.11 3.06 0.61
CA GLU A 73 9.08 3.63 -0.33
C GLU A 73 10.49 3.07 -0.09
N GLU A 74 10.93 2.96 1.17
CA GLU A 74 12.25 2.43 1.50
C GLU A 74 12.37 0.92 1.22
N MET A 75 11.29 0.16 1.41
CA MET A 75 11.25 -1.27 1.11
C MET A 75 11.28 -1.52 -0.39
N GLY A 76 10.57 -0.71 -1.19
CA GLY A 76 10.55 -0.83 -2.64
C GLY A 76 10.18 -2.25 -3.10
N LYS A 77 10.95 -2.81 -4.04
CA LYS A 77 10.75 -4.18 -4.58
C LYS A 77 10.94 -5.29 -3.54
N ASP A 78 11.66 -5.04 -2.44
CA ASP A 78 11.90 -6.08 -1.43
C ASP A 78 10.60 -6.52 -0.73
N ILE A 79 9.50 -5.74 -0.81
CA ILE A 79 8.19 -6.17 -0.28
C ILE A 79 7.68 -7.46 -0.93
N PHE A 80 8.12 -7.76 -2.15
CA PHE A 80 7.73 -8.99 -2.87
C PHE A 80 8.53 -10.21 -2.41
N THR A 81 9.48 -10.03 -1.50
CA THR A 81 10.30 -11.09 -0.91
C THR A 81 9.79 -11.46 0.48
N SER A 82 10.31 -12.53 1.06
CA SER A 82 9.98 -12.95 2.43
C SER A 82 10.59 -12.06 3.54
N LYS A 83 11.35 -11.02 3.17
CA LYS A 83 12.06 -10.14 4.10
C LYS A 83 11.11 -9.32 4.99
N TYR A 84 9.94 -8.95 4.48
CA TYR A 84 8.97 -8.12 5.19
C TYR A 84 7.67 -8.88 5.43
N GLN A 85 7.62 -9.69 6.49
CA GLN A 85 6.50 -10.59 6.80
C GLN A 85 5.14 -9.91 6.95
N HIS A 86 5.11 -8.61 7.24
CA HIS A 86 3.89 -7.82 7.36
C HIS A 86 3.43 -7.19 6.04
N CYS A 87 4.22 -7.35 4.97
CA CYS A 87 3.89 -7.01 3.60
C CYS A 87 3.77 -8.29 2.79
N HIS A 88 2.55 -8.73 2.48
CA HIS A 88 2.34 -9.98 1.77
C HIS A 88 1.05 -9.97 0.97
N LYS A 89 1.03 -10.81 -0.07
CA LYS A 89 -0.16 -11.11 -0.84
C LYS A 89 -1.22 -11.79 0.03
N ILE A 90 -2.48 -11.41 -0.18
CA ILE A 90 -3.63 -11.97 0.53
C ILE A 90 -4.19 -13.15 -0.25
N GLU A 91 -4.29 -14.30 0.42
CA GLU A 91 -4.68 -15.58 -0.20
C GLU A 91 -5.66 -16.37 0.69
N GLY A 92 -6.26 -17.41 0.12
CA GLY A 92 -7.19 -18.33 0.82
C GLY A 92 -8.40 -17.63 1.45
N ASP A 93 -8.80 -18.06 2.65
CA ASP A 93 -9.97 -17.54 3.36
C ASP A 93 -9.88 -16.02 3.65
N LYS A 94 -8.66 -15.49 3.73
CA LYS A 94 -8.44 -14.05 3.97
C LYS A 94 -8.77 -13.24 2.73
N LEU A 95 -8.48 -13.77 1.55
CA LEU A 95 -8.88 -13.14 0.28
C LEU A 95 -10.41 -13.04 0.18
N ILE A 96 -11.12 -14.11 0.53
CA ILE A 96 -12.59 -14.12 0.54
C ILE A 96 -13.13 -13.07 1.52
N THR A 97 -12.54 -12.97 2.71
CA THR A 97 -12.94 -11.99 3.72
C THR A 97 -12.65 -10.56 3.25
N ALA A 98 -11.45 -10.31 2.71
CA ALA A 98 -11.06 -9.00 2.17
C ALA A 98 -12.01 -8.55 1.06
N LYS A 99 -12.38 -9.43 0.13
CA LYS A 99 -13.37 -9.12 -0.92
C LYS A 99 -14.73 -8.71 -0.35
N LYS A 100 -15.21 -9.38 0.71
CA LYS A 100 -16.45 -8.99 1.40
C LYS A 100 -16.36 -7.61 2.04
N ILE A 101 -15.22 -7.29 2.67
CA ILE A 101 -14.95 -5.97 3.25
C ILE A 101 -14.99 -4.90 2.17
N ILE A 102 -14.29 -5.13 1.05
CA ILE A 102 -14.20 -4.16 -0.05
C ILE A 102 -15.57 -3.96 -0.70
N LYS A 103 -16.34 -5.04 -0.89
CA LYS A 103 -17.73 -4.92 -1.36
C LYS A 103 -18.60 -4.11 -0.41
N LYS A 104 -18.34 -4.17 0.90
CA LYS A 104 -19.08 -3.38 1.90
C LYS A 104 -18.68 -1.90 1.89
N ILE A 105 -17.40 -1.59 1.72
CA ILE A 105 -16.85 -0.22 1.75
C ILE A 105 -17.10 0.51 0.42
N ASP A 106 -16.71 -0.08 -0.70
CA ASP A 106 -16.72 0.58 -2.01
C ASP A 106 -17.90 0.14 -2.91
N ASN A 107 -18.79 -0.74 -2.42
CA ASN A 107 -19.81 -1.41 -3.24
C ASN A 107 -19.24 -2.10 -4.50
N LEU A 108 -17.96 -2.46 -4.46
CA LEU A 108 -17.21 -3.02 -5.59
C LEU A 108 -17.15 -4.54 -5.50
N ASP A 109 -17.48 -5.22 -6.60
CA ASP A 109 -17.22 -6.66 -6.73
C ASP A 109 -15.88 -6.86 -7.47
N ILE A 110 -14.93 -7.53 -6.82
CA ILE A 110 -13.57 -7.65 -7.34
C ILE A 110 -13.33 -9.08 -7.83
N GLY A 111 -12.94 -9.19 -9.10
CA GLY A 111 -12.68 -10.44 -9.80
C GLY A 111 -11.65 -11.35 -9.12
N GLU A 112 -11.62 -12.62 -9.54
CA GLU A 112 -10.76 -13.66 -8.94
C GLU A 112 -9.26 -13.36 -9.07
N ASP A 113 -8.86 -12.70 -10.17
CA ASP A 113 -7.46 -12.43 -10.49
C ASP A 113 -6.85 -11.21 -9.78
N VAL A 114 -7.56 -10.64 -8.80
CA VAL A 114 -7.04 -9.47 -8.08
C VAL A 114 -5.81 -9.81 -7.25
N ASN A 115 -4.76 -9.01 -7.44
CA ASN A 115 -3.54 -9.09 -6.66
C ASN A 115 -3.67 -8.24 -5.39
N LEU A 116 -4.41 -8.73 -4.39
CA LEU A 116 -4.55 -8.05 -3.11
C LEU A 116 -3.33 -8.24 -2.22
N TRP A 117 -2.89 -7.17 -1.60
CA TRP A 117 -1.75 -7.10 -0.69
C TRP A 117 -2.16 -6.46 0.62
N GLN A 118 -1.60 -6.97 1.70
CA GLN A 118 -1.56 -6.30 2.99
C GLN A 118 -0.18 -5.67 3.15
N ILE A 119 -0.12 -4.38 3.51
CA ILE A 119 1.13 -3.67 3.79
C ILE A 119 1.12 -3.09 5.21
N SER A 120 2.30 -3.02 5.83
CA SER A 120 2.51 -2.36 7.12
C SER A 120 3.95 -1.87 7.26
N ALA A 121 4.22 -1.12 8.32
CA ALA A 121 5.57 -0.67 8.64
C ALA A 121 6.45 -1.86 9.07
N LYS A 122 7.77 -1.78 8.86
CA LYS A 122 8.75 -2.88 8.98
C LYS A 122 8.69 -3.66 10.30
N ASN A 123 8.30 -3.00 11.39
CA ASN A 123 8.19 -3.59 12.73
C ASN A 123 6.82 -3.33 13.40
N ALA A 124 5.79 -3.09 12.60
CA ALA A 124 4.46 -2.72 13.11
C ALA A 124 3.64 -3.96 13.48
N ARG A 125 3.19 -4.02 14.74
CA ARG A 125 2.22 -5.02 15.19
C ARG A 125 0.77 -4.61 14.99
N ASN A 126 0.51 -3.41 14.48
CA ASN A 126 -0.82 -2.81 14.39
C ASN A 126 -1.11 -2.43 12.92
N VAL A 127 -2.04 -1.50 12.68
CA VAL A 127 -2.39 -0.87 11.39
C VAL A 127 -1.78 -1.48 10.12
N ARG A 128 -2.65 -2.11 9.32
CA ARG A 128 -2.32 -2.55 7.97
C ARG A 128 -3.21 -1.85 6.98
N ILE A 129 -2.68 -1.62 5.78
CA ILE A 129 -3.46 -1.16 4.65
C ILE A 129 -3.60 -2.34 3.71
N VAL A 130 -4.83 -2.62 3.31
CA VAL A 130 -5.13 -3.62 2.29
C VAL A 130 -5.45 -2.90 1.01
N GLY A 131 -4.87 -3.37 -0.09
CA GLY A 131 -5.05 -2.74 -1.40
C GLY A 131 -4.66 -3.67 -2.55
N SER A 132 -4.96 -3.23 -3.77
CA SER A 132 -4.58 -3.93 -4.99
C SER A 132 -3.19 -3.47 -5.47
N MET A 133 -2.38 -4.41 -5.94
CA MET A 133 -1.03 -4.16 -6.43
C MET A 133 -0.89 -4.44 -7.93
N VAL A 134 -0.52 -3.42 -8.69
CA VAL A 134 -0.17 -3.54 -10.12
C VAL A 134 1.33 -3.42 -10.27
N THR A 135 1.95 -4.32 -11.06
CA THR A 135 3.41 -4.47 -11.15
C THR A 135 3.95 -4.57 -12.58
N SER A 136 3.19 -4.13 -13.61
CA SER A 136 3.59 -4.32 -15.03
C SER A 136 4.80 -3.47 -15.42
N ASP A 137 4.69 -2.14 -15.26
CA ASP A 137 5.71 -1.16 -15.63
C ASP A 137 6.16 -0.31 -14.44
N MET A 138 5.27 -0.13 -13.47
CA MET A 138 5.47 0.58 -12.21
C MET A 138 4.75 -0.18 -11.10
N PHE A 139 5.20 0.00 -9.85
CA PHE A 139 4.44 -0.49 -8.71
C PHE A 139 3.40 0.53 -8.32
N ILE A 140 2.14 0.21 -8.58
CA ILE A 140 1.02 1.05 -8.18
C ILE A 140 0.20 0.29 -7.16
N PHE A 141 0.07 0.88 -5.98
CA PHE A 141 -0.77 0.39 -4.90
C PHE A 141 -2.02 1.23 -4.77
N TYR A 142 -3.15 0.54 -4.87
CA TYR A 142 -4.48 1.13 -4.72
C TYR A 142 -5.02 0.70 -3.35
N PRO A 143 -4.95 1.55 -2.32
CA PRO A 143 -5.51 1.22 -1.01
C PRO A 143 -7.03 1.04 -1.13
N LEU A 144 -7.57 0.05 -0.43
CA LEU A 144 -8.98 -0.31 -0.47
C LEU A 144 -9.63 -0.28 0.92
N PHE A 145 -8.88 -0.64 1.97
CA PHE A 145 -9.32 -0.42 3.35
C PHE A 145 -8.15 -0.48 4.33
N ILE A 146 -8.38 0.02 5.54
CA ILE A 146 -7.41 -0.08 6.64
C ILE A 146 -7.88 -1.09 7.68
N ASP A 147 -7.00 -2.03 8.04
CA ASP A 147 -7.14 -2.91 9.20
C ASP A 147 -6.38 -2.31 10.38
N TYR A 148 -7.05 -1.45 11.15
CA TYR A 148 -6.46 -0.76 12.30
C TYR A 148 -6.09 -1.71 13.47
N HIS A 149 -6.66 -2.92 13.48
CA HIS A 149 -6.66 -3.84 14.63
C HIS A 149 -6.01 -5.21 14.37
N HIS A 150 -5.51 -5.47 13.15
CA HIS A 150 -4.99 -6.78 12.70
C HIS A 150 -6.02 -7.91 12.55
N PHE A 151 -7.27 -7.58 12.32
CA PHE A 151 -8.34 -8.57 12.37
C PHE A 151 -8.37 -9.52 11.18
N LEU A 152 -7.92 -9.09 10.00
CA LEU A 152 -7.91 -9.94 8.83
C LEU A 152 -7.05 -11.20 9.06
N TYR A 153 -5.84 -11.03 9.61
CA TYR A 153 -4.86 -12.10 9.87
C TYR A 153 -4.74 -12.51 11.33
N SER A 154 -5.75 -12.20 12.12
CA SER A 154 -5.69 -12.43 13.55
C SER A 154 -5.51 -13.90 13.95
N SER A 155 -4.68 -14.15 14.97
CA SER A 155 -4.53 -15.47 15.57
C SER A 155 -5.55 -15.68 16.69
N LYS A 156 -6.10 -16.89 16.81
CA LYS A 156 -7.18 -17.25 17.75
C LYS A 156 -6.92 -16.85 19.23
N LYS A 157 -5.66 -16.58 19.62
CA LYS A 157 -5.25 -16.34 21.02
C LYS A 157 -5.28 -14.88 21.48
N TYR A 158 -5.35 -13.88 20.58
CA TYR A 158 -5.20 -12.46 20.96
C TYR A 158 -6.43 -11.58 20.68
N ASN A 159 -7.52 -12.14 20.16
CA ASN A 159 -8.71 -11.40 19.68
C ASN A 159 -9.77 -11.07 20.72
N GLN A 160 -9.48 -11.22 22.00
CA GLN A 160 -10.45 -10.93 23.06
C GLN A 160 -10.46 -9.45 23.50
N ARG A 161 -9.88 -8.53 22.72
CA ARG A 161 -10.16 -7.10 22.97
C ARG A 161 -11.58 -6.82 22.49
N ASP A 162 -12.41 -6.37 23.43
CA ASP A 162 -13.84 -6.11 23.20
C ASP A 162 -14.01 -4.79 22.43
N PHE A 163 -13.88 -4.84 21.10
CA PHE A 163 -14.09 -3.67 20.23
C PHE A 163 -15.58 -3.37 19.98
N LYS A 164 -16.51 -4.01 20.72
CA LYS A 164 -17.93 -3.62 20.74
C LYS A 164 -18.14 -2.14 21.05
N ASN A 165 -17.20 -1.54 21.78
CA ASN A 165 -17.25 -0.14 22.16
C ASN A 165 -16.62 0.81 21.13
N ASN A 166 -16.00 0.28 20.06
CA ASN A 166 -15.49 1.10 18.97
C ASN A 166 -16.65 1.53 18.08
N LYS A 167 -17.10 2.76 18.27
CA LYS A 167 -18.25 3.36 17.57
C LYS A 167 -17.85 4.61 16.77
N PHE A 168 -16.56 4.90 16.67
CA PHE A 168 -16.08 6.01 15.87
C PHE A 168 -15.85 5.56 14.43
N PHE A 169 -16.57 6.20 13.51
CA PHE A 169 -16.47 6.03 12.07
C PHE A 169 -15.97 7.36 11.48
N PRO A 170 -14.69 7.47 11.07
CA PRO A 170 -14.12 8.73 10.59
C PRO A 170 -14.96 9.39 9.50
N GLN A 171 -15.57 8.58 8.64
CA GLN A 171 -16.37 9.06 7.53
C GLN A 171 -17.74 9.64 7.93
N GLU A 172 -18.24 9.36 9.14
CA GLU A 172 -19.48 9.96 9.63
C GLU A 172 -19.23 11.31 10.31
N GLU A 173 -18.00 11.54 10.76
CA GLU A 173 -17.60 12.75 11.50
C GLU A 173 -16.97 13.82 10.60
N TYR A 174 -16.16 13.41 9.61
CA TYR A 174 -15.32 14.32 8.82
C TYR A 174 -15.78 14.53 7.35
N LYS A 175 -16.90 13.93 6.93
CA LYS A 175 -17.45 14.10 5.57
C LYS A 175 -18.31 15.36 5.46
#